data_AF-A0A4Z0P6V4-F1
#
_entry.id   AF-A0A4Z0P6V4-F1
#
_cell.length_a   1.000
_cell.length_b   1.000
_cell.length_c   1.000
_cell.angle_alpha   90.00
_cell.angle_beta   90.00
_cell.angle_gamma   90.00
#
_symmetry.space_group_name_H-M   'P 1'
#
loop_
_entity.id
_entity.type
_entity.pdbx_description
1 polymer ?
#
loop_
_entity_poly.entity_id
_entity_poly.type
_entity_poly.pdbx_seq_one_letter_code
_entity_poly.pdbx_strand_id
1 'polypeptide(L)'
;MATALTSAATSLSSLTPLDLDRVDAIQVIRTLAQQPGQTRPQFVVDCGSLQCLRAMGVSYVVSQLLLLHQSGSGVWLRNVSPVLKRCLKVLRLNSLFRVMN
;
A
#
# COMPACT_ATOMS: atom_id res chain seq x y z
N MET A 1 4.17 -39.23 8.08
CA MET A 1 2.89 -39.29 8.82
C MET A 1 2.49 -37.89 9.21
N ALA A 2 1.24 -37.54 8.91
CA ALA A 2 0.68 -36.21 8.99
C ALA A 2 0.43 -35.73 10.42
N THR A 3 0.55 -34.43 10.68
CA THR A 3 -0.50 -33.71 11.42
C THR A 3 -0.53 -32.25 11.01
N ALA A 4 -1.54 -31.90 10.22
CA ALA A 4 -1.96 -30.54 9.98
C ALA A 4 -2.63 -30.00 11.26
N LEU A 5 -2.26 -28.79 11.69
CA LEU A 5 -3.09 -28.00 12.59
C LEU A 5 -3.57 -26.78 11.81
N THR A 6 -4.79 -26.93 11.32
CA THR A 6 -5.65 -25.85 10.86
C THR A 6 -5.79 -24.83 11.99
N SER A 7 -5.49 -23.56 11.70
CA SER A 7 -5.89 -22.47 12.57
C SER A 7 -6.61 -21.46 11.70
N ALA A 8 -7.92 -21.63 11.63
CA ALA A 8 -8.86 -20.60 11.22
C ALA A 8 -8.76 -19.42 12.19
N ALA A 9 -7.85 -18.50 11.91
CA ALA A 9 -7.82 -17.21 12.57
C ALA A 9 -8.61 -16.23 11.70
N THR A 10 -9.80 -15.88 12.17
CA THR A 10 -10.63 -14.76 11.73
C THR A 10 -9.75 -13.56 11.37
N SER A 11 -9.80 -13.12 10.12
CA SER A 11 -8.90 -12.14 9.50
C SER A 11 -9.00 -10.75 10.12
N LEU A 12 -8.38 -10.56 11.29
CA LEU A 12 -7.96 -9.25 11.76
C LEU A 12 -6.95 -8.74 10.74
N SER A 13 -7.37 -7.78 9.92
CA SER A 13 -6.55 -7.22 8.84
C SER A 13 -5.34 -6.51 9.44
N SER A 14 -4.24 -7.24 9.64
CA SER A 14 -2.97 -6.66 10.04
C SER A 14 -2.47 -5.77 8.91
N LEU A 15 -2.34 -4.47 9.18
CA LEU A 15 -1.74 -3.53 8.24
C LEU A 15 -0.26 -3.86 8.10
N THR A 16 0.15 -4.26 6.91
CA THR A 16 1.55 -4.54 6.60
C THR A 16 2.27 -3.21 6.29
N PRO A 17 3.30 -2.83 7.06
CA PRO A 17 4.08 -1.64 6.74
C PRO A 17 4.80 -1.83 5.41
N LEU A 18 4.71 -0.82 4.55
CA LEU A 18 5.32 -0.83 3.23
C LEU A 18 6.16 0.43 3.02
N ASP A 19 7.44 0.23 2.79
CA ASP A 19 8.41 1.30 2.52
C ASP A 19 8.59 1.47 1.01
N LEU A 20 8.03 2.55 0.45
CA LEU A 20 8.11 2.86 -0.98
C LEU A 20 9.52 3.29 -1.42
N ASP A 21 10.44 3.59 -0.49
CA ASP A 21 11.83 3.89 -0.84
C ASP A 21 12.65 2.61 -1.11
N ARG A 22 12.20 1.48 -0.56
CA ARG A 22 12.92 0.20 -0.63
C ARG A 22 12.24 -0.84 -1.51
N VAL A 23 10.95 -0.67 -1.76
CA VAL A 23 10.13 -1.67 -2.43
C VAL A 23 9.62 -1.14 -3.76
N ASP A 24 9.81 -1.93 -4.81
CA ASP A 24 9.17 -1.70 -6.11
C ASP A 24 7.73 -2.24 -6.07
N ALA A 25 6.73 -1.37 -6.24
CA ALA A 25 5.32 -1.79 -6.23
C ALA A 25 5.00 -2.83 -7.30
N ILE A 26 5.72 -2.86 -8.42
CA ILE A 26 5.53 -3.89 -9.46
C ILE A 26 5.92 -5.27 -8.92
N GLN A 27 7.00 -5.36 -8.15
CA GLN A 27 7.38 -6.63 -7.53
C GLN A 27 6.33 -7.08 -6.52
N VAL A 28 5.81 -6.15 -5.70
CA VAL A 28 4.72 -6.44 -4.76
C VAL A 28 3.50 -6.99 -5.48
N ILE A 29 3.04 -6.33 -6.55
CA ILE A 29 1.89 -6.78 -7.34
C ILE A 29 2.14 -8.20 -7.87
N ARG A 30 3.34 -8.49 -8.40
CA ARG A 30 3.68 -9.81 -8.94
C ARG A 30 3.65 -10.88 -7.85
N THR A 31 4.20 -10.60 -6.67
CA THR A 31 4.15 -11.54 -5.54
C THR A 31 2.71 -11.80 -5.10
N LEU A 32 1.87 -10.77 -5.05
CA LEU A 32 0.45 -10.92 -4.72
C LEU A 32 -0.32 -11.72 -5.76
N ALA A 33 -0.02 -11.54 -7.05
CA ALA A 33 -0.63 -12.30 -8.14
C ALA A 33 -0.30 -13.81 -8.08
N GLN A 34 0.84 -14.18 -7.47
CA GLN A 34 1.22 -15.58 -7.28
C GLN A 34 0.49 -16.26 -6.11
N GLN A 35 -0.33 -15.53 -5.34
CA GLN A 35 -1.08 -16.07 -4.20
C GLN A 35 -2.61 -15.93 -4.41
N PRO A 36 -3.18 -16.58 -5.44
CA PRO A 36 -4.62 -16.53 -5.69
C PRO A 36 -5.38 -17.21 -4.54
N GLY A 37 -6.23 -16.45 -3.85
CA GLY A 37 -7.05 -16.91 -2.72
C GLY A 37 -6.67 -16.33 -1.36
N GLN A 38 -5.56 -15.59 -1.26
CA GLN A 38 -5.21 -14.84 -0.05
C GLN A 38 -6.19 -13.67 0.16
N THR A 39 -6.58 -13.40 1.41
CA THR A 39 -7.32 -12.18 1.78
C THR A 39 -6.62 -10.95 1.23
N ARG A 40 -7.37 -9.99 0.65
CA ARG A 40 -6.82 -8.76 0.09
C ARG A 40 -5.88 -8.09 1.10
N PRO A 41 -4.58 -7.96 0.81
CA PRO A 41 -3.63 -7.41 1.77
C PRO A 41 -3.96 -5.94 2.01
N GLN A 42 -3.68 -5.49 3.23
CA GLN A 42 -3.78 -4.08 3.58
C GLN A 42 -2.39 -3.56 3.91
N PHE A 43 -1.99 -2.48 3.26
CA PHE A 43 -0.70 -1.84 3.44
C PHE A 43 -0.85 -0.53 4.20
N VAL A 44 0.16 -0.19 5.00
CA VAL A 44 0.34 1.15 5.57
C VAL A 44 1.65 1.74 5.07
N VAL A 45 1.58 2.93 4.46
CA VAL A 45 2.73 3.68 3.96
C VAL A 45 2.91 4.92 4.81
N ASP A 46 4.10 5.08 5.39
CA ASP A 46 4.49 6.32 6.06
C ASP A 46 5.00 7.33 5.02
N CYS A 47 4.24 8.39 4.78
CA CYS A 47 4.59 9.43 3.81
C CYS A 47 5.50 10.53 4.37
N GLY A 48 5.83 10.51 5.67
CA GLY A 48 6.57 11.58 6.33
C GLY A 48 8.06 11.58 6.00
N SER A 49 8.63 10.41 5.74
CA SER A 49 10.07 10.22 5.52
C SER A 49 10.44 9.75 4.11
N LEU A 50 9.49 9.73 3.17
CA LEU A 50 9.73 9.21 1.82
C LEU A 50 10.83 9.98 1.08
N GLN A 51 11.96 9.32 0.85
CA GLN A 51 13.07 9.85 0.05
C GLN A 51 12.69 9.92 -1.43
N CYS A 52 11.94 8.94 -1.93
CA CYS A 52 11.45 8.90 -3.30
C CYS A 52 10.53 10.10 -3.62
N LEU A 53 9.78 10.61 -2.63
CA LEU A 53 9.00 11.83 -2.80
C LEU A 53 9.89 13.05 -3.05
N ARG A 54 11.04 13.13 -2.38
CA ARG A 54 12.00 14.23 -2.54
C ARG A 54 12.81 14.09 -3.83
N ALA A 55 13.22 12.87 -4.18
CA ALA A 55 14.08 12.59 -5.32
C ALA A 55 13.32 12.55 -6.66
N MET A 56 12.13 11.94 -6.67
CA MET A 56 11.35 11.64 -7.89
C MET A 56 10.05 12.45 -7.99
N GLY A 57 9.67 13.14 -6.91
CA GLY A 57 8.49 13.99 -6.86
C GLY A 57 7.17 13.25 -6.60
N VAL A 58 6.09 14.03 -6.52
CA VAL A 58 4.76 13.56 -6.12
C VAL A 58 4.17 12.56 -7.12
N SER A 59 4.36 12.79 -8.43
CA SER A 59 3.80 11.93 -9.47
C SER A 59 4.32 10.51 -9.39
N TYR A 60 5.61 10.32 -9.07
CA TYR A 60 6.18 8.98 -8.89
C TYR A 60 5.51 8.23 -7.74
N VAL A 61 5.39 8.89 -6.57
CA VAL A 61 4.75 8.31 -5.39
C VAL A 61 3.30 7.96 -5.67
N VAL A 62 2.55 8.85 -6.34
CA VAL A 62 1.16 8.58 -6.73
C VAL A 62 1.06 7.36 -7.64
N SER A 63 1.97 7.21 -8.61
CA SER A 63 2.00 6.02 -9.48
C SER A 63 2.25 4.73 -8.70
N GLN A 64 3.19 4.73 -7.74
CA GLN A 64 3.44 3.56 -6.88
C GLN A 64 2.20 3.19 -6.05
N LEU A 65 1.51 4.19 -5.48
CA LEU A 65 0.28 3.98 -4.72
C LEU A 65 -0.85 3.43 -5.59
N LEU A 66 -1.00 3.94 -6.82
CA LEU A 66 -1.99 3.45 -7.78
C LEU A 66 -1.73 2.01 -8.20
N LEU A 67 -0.46 1.65 -8.43
CA LEU A 67 -0.05 0.29 -8.72
C LEU A 67 -0.44 -0.67 -7.58
N LEU A 68 -0.16 -0.30 -6.33
CA LEU A 68 -0.59 -1.08 -5.16
C LEU A 68 -2.11 -1.22 -5.11
N HIS A 69 -2.86 -0.13 -5.32
CA HIS A 69 -4.33 -0.18 -5.34
C HIS A 69 -4.87 -1.07 -6.48
N GLN A 70 -4.26 -1.05 -7.66
CA GLN A 70 -4.66 -1.88 -8.81
C GLN A 70 -4.54 -3.39 -8.54
N SER A 71 -3.67 -3.81 -7.61
CA SER A 71 -3.62 -5.21 -7.16
C SER A 71 -4.82 -5.63 -6.31
N GLY A 72 -5.76 -4.72 -6.01
CA GLY A 72 -6.88 -4.96 -5.12
C GLY A 72 -6.53 -4.79 -3.64
N SER A 73 -5.32 -4.32 -3.34
CA SER A 73 -4.85 -4.08 -1.97
C SER A 73 -5.46 -2.83 -1.36
N GLY A 74 -5.81 -2.89 -0.08
CA GLY A 74 -6.17 -1.69 0.68
C GLY A 74 -4.92 -0.90 1.03
N VAL A 75 -4.90 0.41 0.78
CA VAL A 75 -3.72 1.26 1.05
C VAL A 75 -4.08 2.37 2.03
N TRP A 76 -3.39 2.36 3.16
CA TRP A 76 -3.47 3.36 4.21
C TRP A 76 -2.23 4.26 4.18
N LEU A 77 -2.43 5.56 4.29
CA LEU A 77 -1.38 6.56 4.27
C LEU A 77 -1.28 7.25 5.62
N ARG A 78 -0.08 7.29 6.20
CA ARG A 78 0.22 8.02 7.43
C ARG A 78 1.14 9.20 7.12
N ASN A 79 1.10 10.26 7.93
CA ASN A 79 2.02 11.40 7.83
C ASN A 79 2.04 12.05 6.42
N VAL A 80 0.87 12.12 5.78
CA VAL A 80 0.74 12.64 4.41
C VAL A 80 1.03 14.13 4.39
N SER A 81 2.06 14.54 3.64
CA SER A 81 2.41 15.95 3.49
C SER A 81 1.25 16.75 2.87
N PRO A 82 1.10 18.06 3.18
CA PRO A 82 0.06 18.90 2.60
C PRO A 82 0.09 18.92 1.06
N VAL A 83 1.29 18.88 0.48
CA VAL A 83 1.49 18.84 -0.98
C VAL A 83 0.95 17.53 -1.56
N LEU A 84 1.34 16.37 -1.01
CA LEU A 84 0.83 15.08 -1.46
C LEU A 84 -0.69 14.99 -1.29
N LYS A 85 -1.22 15.44 -0.16
CA LYS A 85 -2.67 15.51 0.10
C LYS A 85 -3.41 16.38 -0.92
N ARG A 86 -2.83 17.54 -1.29
CA ARG A 86 -3.41 18.41 -2.32
C ARG A 86 -3.37 17.76 -3.70
N CYS A 87 -2.25 17.13 -4.07
CA CYS A 87 -2.14 16.42 -5.35
C CYS A 87 -3.16 15.27 -5.45
N LEU A 88 -3.30 14.45 -4.41
CA LEU A 88 -4.33 13.39 -4.37
C LEU A 88 -5.75 13.95 -4.52
N LYS A 89 -6.05 15.12 -3.94
CA LYS A 89 -7.35 15.78 -4.10
C LYS A 89 -7.56 16.31 -5.51
N VAL A 90 -6.59 17.02 -6.09
CA VAL A 90 -6.69 17.60 -7.44
C VAL A 90 -6.87 16.50 -8.49
N LEU A 91 -6.16 15.39 -8.33
CA LEU A 91 -6.27 14.21 -9.19
C LEU A 91 -7.49 13.33 -8.87
N ARG A 92 -8.31 13.71 -7.89
CA ARG A 92 -9.49 12.95 -7.40
C ARG A 92 -9.16 11.51 -6.96
N LEU A 93 -7.94 11.28 -6.48
CA LEU A 93 -7.48 9.97 -6.00
C LEU A 93 -7.68 9.78 -4.50
N ASN A 94 -8.16 10.79 -3.77
CA ASN A 94 -8.30 10.71 -2.31
C ASN A 94 -9.28 9.62 -1.85
N SER A 95 -10.22 9.18 -2.70
CA SER A 95 -11.17 8.11 -2.41
C SER A 95 -10.56 6.72 -2.50
N LEU A 96 -9.42 6.58 -3.19
CA LEU A 96 -8.72 5.31 -3.36
C LEU A 96 -7.84 4.96 -2.16
N PHE A 97 -7.47 5.95 -1.36
CA PHE A 97 -6.52 5.82 -0.26
C PHE A 97 -7.14 6.25 1.06
N ARG A 98 -6.92 5.48 2.12
CA ARG A 98 -7.37 5.86 3.47
C ARG A 98 -6.26 6.63 4.17
N VAL A 99 -6.53 7.86 4.60
CA VAL A 99 -5.56 8.67 5.34
C VAL A 99 -5.76 8.44 6.83
N MET A 100 -4.70 8.00 7.53
CA MET A 100 -4.65 7.92 8.99
C MET A 100 -4.04 9.22 9.52
N ASN A 101 -4.73 9.81 10.49
CA ASN A 101 -4.34 11.07 11.12
C ASN A 101 -3.50 10.83 12.36
#